data_AF-A0A7S1LLS9-F1
#
_entry.id   AF-A0A7S1LLS9-F1
#
_cell.length_a   1.000
_cell.length_b   1.000
_cell.length_c   1.000
_cell.angle_alpha   90.00
_cell.angle_beta   90.00
_cell.angle_gamma   90.00
#
_symmetry.space_group_name_H-M   'P 1'
#
loop_
_entity.id
_entity.type
_entity.pdbx_description
1 polymer ?
#
loop_
_entity_poly.entity_id
_entity_poly.type
_entity_poly.pdbx_seq_one_letter_code
_entity_poly.pdbx_strand_id
1 'polypeptide(L)'
;METTIPPYTGPLEFTGEGGPPMVAGTKLISAGADDAAAQFPHAPVPAPPEDYAEQNPPFTIYMYRAQSDTDYPMRNVNTADLAGVLWYLHNEIVAFPDPDYRIRHFNITRIIRFKVTIQNPPEFFERHAKKFGAFVAFGAGKCTVPHCDSLWSTYGPVVGCQAADHKVANYHALWQTQPSGTGCSGDCDSPIWYSLPGPCPRHEYGAKSAECVWDFPGGDCGKGNEITGARDCTYLAEWYGEVRLDELLNFTFSDGVPATFADFLSAGGKEYDKATDKGVYTDFWDGVHDKDAGRQRVEAVRYLFQRKYPRYPTEMQETEVLCDFDGWEGGEFSPIPAPGSQ
;
A
#
# COMPACT_ATOMS: atom_id res chain seq x y z
N MET A 1 -30.93 0.31 15.06
CA MET A 1 -29.88 0.92 14.24
C MET A 1 -28.58 0.54 14.92
N GLU A 2 -27.92 -0.50 14.43
CA GLU A 2 -26.54 -0.79 14.87
C GLU A 2 -25.67 0.39 14.43
N THR A 3 -24.95 0.94 15.40
CA THR A 3 -23.99 2.02 15.16
C THR A 3 -22.74 1.40 14.58
N THR A 4 -22.49 1.62 13.29
CA THR A 4 -21.18 1.34 12.69
C THR A 4 -20.16 2.32 13.25
N ILE A 5 -19.00 1.81 13.63
CA ILE A 5 -17.85 2.59 14.05
C ILE A 5 -17.02 2.83 12.79
N PRO A 6 -16.77 4.10 12.39
CA PRO A 6 -16.02 4.36 11.17
C PRO A 6 -14.64 3.69 11.19
N PRO A 7 -14.07 3.34 10.02
CA PRO A 7 -12.72 2.81 9.95
C PRO A 7 -11.74 3.72 10.69
N TYR A 8 -10.66 3.13 11.22
CA TYR A 8 -9.58 3.90 11.82
C TYR A 8 -9.05 4.90 10.79
N THR A 9 -9.35 6.18 10.99
CA THR A 9 -8.80 7.30 10.20
C THR A 9 -7.59 7.92 10.89
N GLY A 10 -6.99 7.23 11.86
CA GLY A 10 -5.81 7.74 12.53
C GLY A 10 -4.65 7.84 11.54
N PRO A 11 -3.53 8.44 11.97
CA PRO A 11 -2.46 8.78 11.05
C PRO A 11 -2.03 7.56 10.25
N LEU A 12 -1.93 7.74 8.93
CA LEU A 12 -1.14 6.86 8.08
C LEU A 12 0.26 6.76 8.70
N GLU A 13 0.94 5.64 8.46
CA GLU A 13 2.15 5.11 9.10
C GLU A 13 3.21 6.12 9.62
N PHE A 14 3.23 7.34 9.10
CA PHE A 14 4.05 8.45 9.54
C PHE A 14 3.19 9.72 9.70
N THR A 15 2.83 10.08 10.94
CA THR A 15 2.52 11.49 11.25
C THR A 15 3.73 12.29 10.81
N GLY A 16 3.58 13.39 10.05
CA GLY A 16 4.68 14.22 9.52
C GLY A 16 5.70 14.80 10.51
N GLU A 17 5.78 14.27 11.73
CA GLU A 17 6.84 14.44 12.74
C GLU A 17 8.03 13.47 12.55
N GLY A 18 8.06 12.71 11.46
CA GLY A 18 9.08 11.70 11.21
C GLY A 18 8.77 10.41 11.96
N GLY A 19 8.79 9.29 11.23
CA GLY A 19 8.63 7.98 11.83
C GLY A 19 9.60 7.71 12.97
N PRO A 20 9.37 6.63 13.74
CA PRO A 20 10.32 6.21 14.76
C PRO A 20 11.73 6.18 14.16
N PRO A 21 12.78 6.58 14.91
CA PRO A 21 14.16 6.61 14.46
C PRO A 21 14.62 5.18 14.14
N MET A 22 14.29 4.73 12.94
CA MET A 22 14.60 3.41 12.45
C MET A 22 16.04 3.44 11.95
N VAL A 23 16.86 2.58 12.55
CA VAL A 23 18.19 2.24 12.08
C VAL A 23 18.15 2.09 10.55
N ALA A 24 19.03 2.85 9.88
CA ALA A 24 19.24 2.92 8.43
C ALA A 24 18.58 1.79 7.62
N GLY A 25 17.72 2.18 6.66
CA GLY A 25 16.85 1.29 5.86
C GLY A 25 17.49 0.00 5.35
N THR A 26 18.80 -0.06 5.17
CA THR A 26 19.57 -1.27 4.80
C THR A 26 19.35 -2.47 5.75
N LYS A 27 19.28 -2.26 7.08
CA LYS A 27 19.15 -3.37 8.05
C LYS A 27 17.74 -3.98 8.06
N LEU A 28 16.73 -3.13 7.87
CA LEU A 28 15.34 -3.54 7.70
C LEU A 28 15.12 -4.26 6.37
N ILE A 29 15.77 -3.77 5.31
CA ILE A 29 15.76 -4.40 3.99
C ILE A 29 16.34 -5.81 4.05
N SER A 30 17.48 -6.01 4.73
CA SER A 30 18.06 -7.36 4.88
C SER A 30 17.17 -8.31 5.69
N ALA A 31 16.61 -7.84 6.81
CA ALA A 31 15.72 -8.66 7.63
C ALA A 31 14.44 -9.06 6.87
N GLY A 32 13.87 -8.13 6.07
CA GLY A 32 12.73 -8.43 5.21
C GLY A 32 13.06 -9.45 4.12
N ALA A 33 14.29 -9.42 3.57
CA ALA A 33 14.76 -10.39 2.58
C ALA A 33 14.96 -11.80 3.18
N ASP A 34 15.40 -11.89 4.43
CA ASP A 34 15.57 -13.17 5.11
C ASP A 34 14.20 -13.82 5.44
N ASP A 35 13.26 -13.04 5.97
CA ASP A 35 11.89 -13.48 6.23
C ASP A 35 11.15 -13.88 4.93
N ALA A 36 11.49 -13.22 3.82
CA ALA A 36 10.97 -13.53 2.49
C ALA A 36 11.47 -14.86 1.92
N ALA A 37 12.73 -15.20 2.20
CA ALA A 37 13.36 -16.43 1.74
C ALA A 37 12.90 -17.65 2.54
N ALA A 38 12.42 -17.44 3.77
CA ALA A 38 11.94 -18.50 4.62
C ALA A 38 10.61 -19.09 4.12
N GLN A 39 10.64 -20.37 3.78
CA GLN A 39 9.43 -21.16 3.57
C GLN A 39 8.95 -21.66 4.93
N PHE A 40 7.82 -21.14 5.39
CA PHE A 40 7.19 -21.62 6.60
C PHE A 40 5.98 -22.48 6.23
N PRO A 41 6.07 -23.81 6.38
CA PRO A 41 4.90 -24.65 6.22
C PRO A 41 3.89 -24.30 7.34
N HIS A 42 2.61 -24.24 6.99
CA HIS A 42 1.50 -24.17 7.95
C HIS A 42 0.55 -25.35 7.71
N ALA A 43 -0.34 -25.63 8.66
CA ALA A 43 -1.41 -26.59 8.42
C ALA A 43 -2.30 -26.12 7.27
N PRO A 44 -2.79 -27.04 6.41
CA PRO A 44 -3.78 -26.67 5.39
C PRO A 44 -4.96 -25.96 6.04
N VAL A 45 -5.29 -24.76 5.54
CA VAL A 45 -6.50 -24.05 5.97
C VAL A 45 -7.71 -24.67 5.28
N PRO A 46 -8.87 -24.78 5.96
CA PRO A 46 -10.10 -25.22 5.31
C PRO A 46 -10.41 -24.36 4.06
N ALA A 47 -10.72 -25.03 2.96
CA ALA A 47 -11.18 -24.34 1.76
C ALA A 47 -12.53 -23.66 2.04
N PRO A 48 -12.79 -22.47 1.46
CA PRO A 48 -14.11 -21.85 1.47
C PRO A 48 -15.21 -22.74 0.87
N PRO A 49 -16.48 -22.44 1.15
CA PRO A 49 -17.61 -23.08 0.48
C PRO A 49 -17.47 -23.03 -1.05
N GLU A 50 -17.95 -24.06 -1.76
CA GLU A 50 -17.80 -24.17 -3.23
C GLU A 50 -18.45 -23.00 -3.99
N ASP A 51 -19.55 -22.47 -3.45
CA ASP A 51 -20.29 -21.35 -4.03
C ASP A 51 -19.73 -19.98 -3.64
N TYR A 52 -18.68 -19.93 -2.81
CA TYR A 52 -18.13 -18.68 -2.31
C TYR A 52 -17.61 -17.77 -3.43
N ALA A 53 -16.96 -18.35 -4.43
CA ALA A 53 -16.49 -17.60 -5.60
C ALA A 53 -17.63 -17.04 -6.46
N GLU A 54 -18.84 -17.59 -6.37
CA GLU A 54 -20.02 -17.04 -7.04
C GLU A 54 -20.63 -15.89 -6.23
N GLN A 55 -20.68 -16.03 -4.90
CA GLN A 55 -21.20 -15.01 -3.99
C GLN A 55 -20.28 -13.79 -3.88
N ASN A 56 -18.97 -14.03 -3.77
CA ASN A 56 -17.92 -13.02 -3.72
C ASN A 56 -16.86 -13.31 -4.80
N PRO A 57 -17.14 -12.97 -6.08
CA PRO A 57 -16.17 -13.20 -7.15
C PRO A 57 -14.85 -12.48 -6.88
N PRO A 58 -13.71 -13.14 -7.11
CA PRO A 58 -12.41 -12.50 -7.03
C PRO A 58 -12.33 -11.38 -8.07
N PHE A 59 -11.67 -10.29 -7.71
CA PHE A 59 -11.49 -9.14 -8.58
C PHE A 59 -10.01 -8.80 -8.72
N THR A 60 -9.66 -8.04 -9.75
CA THR A 60 -8.27 -7.70 -10.04
C THR A 60 -8.10 -6.20 -10.26
N ILE A 61 -7.11 -5.61 -9.58
CA ILE A 61 -6.75 -4.20 -9.71
C ILE A 61 -5.24 -4.04 -9.84
N TYR A 62 -4.79 -2.88 -10.35
CA TYR A 62 -3.41 -2.49 -10.18
C TYR A 62 -3.20 -1.92 -8.77
N MET A 63 -2.15 -2.40 -8.10
CA MET A 63 -1.60 -1.76 -6.92
C MET A 63 -0.17 -1.31 -7.21
N TYR A 64 0.22 -0.21 -6.61
CA TYR A 64 1.50 0.44 -6.81
C TYR A 64 2.26 0.51 -5.51
N ARG A 65 3.58 0.48 -5.63
CA ARG A 65 4.48 0.50 -4.50
C ARG A 65 5.74 1.28 -4.82
N ALA A 66 6.09 2.20 -3.94
CA ALA A 66 7.39 2.85 -3.95
C ALA A 66 8.43 1.92 -3.30
N GLN A 67 9.52 1.63 -4.01
CA GLN A 67 10.54 0.70 -3.52
C GLN A 67 11.96 1.12 -3.95
N SER A 68 12.96 0.67 -3.19
CA SER A 68 14.36 0.71 -3.61
C SER A 68 14.65 -0.34 -4.69
N ASP A 69 15.91 -0.45 -5.10
CA ASP A 69 16.36 -1.49 -6.04
C ASP A 69 16.40 -2.90 -5.44
N THR A 70 16.11 -3.06 -4.13
CA THR A 70 15.96 -4.38 -3.52
C THR A 70 14.55 -4.90 -3.73
N ASP A 71 14.42 -6.15 -4.18
CA ASP A 71 13.15 -6.86 -4.32
C ASP A 71 12.79 -7.62 -3.04
N TYR A 72 11.51 -7.61 -2.67
CA TYR A 72 10.98 -8.40 -1.57
C TYR A 72 9.50 -8.73 -1.82
N PRO A 73 8.97 -9.81 -1.21
CA PRO A 73 7.60 -10.27 -1.43
C PRO A 73 6.57 -9.24 -0.97
N MET A 74 5.39 -9.32 -1.56
CA MET A 74 4.25 -8.46 -1.24
C MET A 74 3.51 -8.97 0.01
N ARG A 75 4.23 -9.11 1.12
CA ARG A 75 3.76 -9.67 2.39
C ARG A 75 4.00 -8.71 3.54
N ASN A 76 2.94 -8.35 4.27
CA ASN A 76 2.97 -7.31 5.32
C ASN A 76 3.45 -5.98 4.77
N VAL A 77 2.83 -5.55 3.68
CA VAL A 77 3.22 -4.32 2.97
C VAL A 77 2.02 -3.43 2.73
N ASN A 78 2.29 -2.12 2.74
CA ASN A 78 1.36 -1.12 2.28
C ASN A 78 1.59 -0.90 0.78
N THR A 79 0.51 -0.87 0.02
CA THR A 79 0.47 -0.48 -1.38
C THR A 79 -0.54 0.64 -1.55
N ALA A 80 -0.65 1.17 -2.76
CA ALA A 80 -1.62 2.21 -3.05
C ALA A 80 -2.13 2.08 -4.48
N ASP A 81 -3.15 2.85 -4.85
CA ASP A 81 -3.39 3.18 -6.26
C ASP A 81 -2.30 4.13 -6.78
N LEU A 82 -2.39 4.51 -8.07
CA LEU A 82 -1.35 5.35 -8.68
C LEU A 82 -1.31 6.77 -8.08
N ALA A 83 -2.46 7.32 -7.67
CA ALA A 83 -2.51 8.62 -7.00
C ALA A 83 -1.90 8.53 -5.59
N GLY A 84 -2.13 7.41 -4.88
CA GLY A 84 -1.71 7.21 -3.50
C GLY A 84 -0.22 6.95 -3.40
N VAL A 85 0.39 6.23 -4.35
CA VAL A 85 1.85 6.09 -4.39
C VAL A 85 2.53 7.43 -4.68
N LEU A 86 1.92 8.30 -5.48
CA LEU A 86 2.43 9.64 -5.74
C LEU A 86 2.22 10.58 -4.55
N TRP A 87 1.08 10.48 -3.85
CA TRP A 87 0.85 11.13 -2.56
C TRP A 87 1.96 10.76 -1.57
N TYR A 88 2.30 9.48 -1.48
CA TYR A 88 3.36 8.98 -0.59
C TYR A 88 4.73 9.51 -0.96
N LEU A 89 5.08 9.40 -2.25
CA LEU A 89 6.35 9.89 -2.75
C LEU A 89 6.52 11.38 -2.44
N HIS A 90 5.49 12.18 -2.72
CA HIS A 90 5.51 13.62 -2.49
C HIS A 90 5.61 13.94 -1.00
N ASN A 91 4.74 13.36 -0.16
CA ASN A 91 4.64 13.76 1.24
C ASN A 91 5.79 13.22 2.12
N GLU A 92 6.26 12.00 1.86
CA GLU A 92 7.17 11.27 2.75
C GLU A 92 8.57 11.04 2.17
N ILE A 93 8.70 10.84 0.85
CA ILE A 93 9.96 10.41 0.26
C ILE A 93 10.82 11.58 -0.22
N VAL A 94 10.26 12.44 -1.09
CA VAL A 94 11.01 13.57 -1.65
C VAL A 94 11.02 14.77 -0.72
N ALA A 95 10.08 14.84 0.23
CA ALA A 95 9.96 15.96 1.15
C ALA A 95 10.75 15.79 2.45
N PHE A 96 11.20 14.57 2.76
CA PHE A 96 12.09 14.28 3.88
C PHE A 96 13.30 13.44 3.41
N PRO A 97 14.10 13.92 2.45
CA PRO A 97 15.30 13.18 2.07
C PRO A 97 16.27 13.08 3.25
N ASP A 98 17.27 12.20 3.13
CA ASP A 98 18.36 12.09 4.11
C ASP A 98 18.96 13.50 4.41
N PRO A 99 19.49 13.78 5.63
CA PRO A 99 19.94 15.13 6.01
C PRO A 99 20.91 15.78 5.01
N ASP A 100 21.69 14.98 4.26
CA ASP A 100 22.63 15.46 3.25
C ASP A 100 22.06 15.44 1.81
N TYR A 101 20.76 15.15 1.63
CA TYR A 101 20.04 15.03 0.35
C TYR A 101 20.70 14.04 -0.63
N ARG A 102 21.55 13.13 -0.16
CA ARG A 102 22.30 12.21 -1.03
C ARG A 102 21.45 11.06 -1.58
N ILE A 103 20.38 10.75 -0.88
CA ILE A 103 19.44 9.69 -1.23
C ILE A 103 18.02 10.17 -0.90
N ARG A 104 17.06 9.65 -1.66
CA ARG A 104 15.64 9.73 -1.28
C ARG A 104 15.42 8.96 0.02
N HIS A 105 14.42 9.35 0.81
CA HIS A 105 14.10 8.64 2.06
C HIS A 105 13.92 7.13 1.78
N PHE A 106 14.41 6.27 2.68
CA PHE A 106 14.45 4.79 2.54
C PHE A 106 15.15 4.28 1.26
N ASN A 107 15.93 5.10 0.57
CA ASN A 107 16.59 4.76 -0.69
C ASN A 107 15.59 4.31 -1.78
N ILE A 108 14.39 4.90 -1.81
CA ILE A 108 13.37 4.61 -2.81
C ILE A 108 13.84 5.10 -4.19
N THR A 109 13.72 4.26 -5.22
CA THR A 109 14.22 4.53 -6.58
C THR A 109 13.19 4.31 -7.68
N ARG A 110 12.09 3.59 -7.40
CA ARG A 110 11.11 3.18 -8.41
C ARG A 110 9.69 3.08 -7.86
N ILE A 111 8.74 3.22 -8.77
CA ILE A 111 7.34 2.84 -8.60
C ILE A 111 7.16 1.49 -9.29
N ILE A 112 6.77 0.47 -8.55
CA ILE A 112 6.47 -0.85 -9.07
C ILE A 112 4.95 -0.97 -9.18
N ARG A 113 4.46 -1.50 -10.30
CA ARG A 113 3.06 -1.84 -10.52
C ARG A 113 2.88 -3.35 -10.38
N PHE A 114 1.90 -3.75 -9.59
CA PHE A 114 1.48 -5.13 -9.41
C PHE A 114 0.06 -5.30 -9.92
N LYS A 115 -0.18 -6.39 -10.65
CA LYS A 115 -1.53 -6.90 -10.88
C LYS A 115 -1.91 -7.71 -9.65
N VAL A 116 -2.93 -7.28 -8.91
CA VAL A 116 -3.32 -7.93 -7.67
C VAL A 116 -4.74 -8.48 -7.81
N THR A 117 -4.86 -9.80 -7.70
CA THR A 117 -6.16 -10.47 -7.59
C THR A 117 -6.50 -10.64 -6.12
N ILE A 118 -7.73 -10.33 -5.72
CA ILE A 118 -8.16 -10.29 -4.32
C ILE A 118 -9.48 -11.03 -4.16
N GLN A 119 -9.58 -11.79 -3.07
CA GLN A 119 -10.80 -12.39 -2.57
C GLN A 119 -10.64 -12.51 -1.05
N ASN A 120 -11.32 -11.64 -0.30
CA ASN A 120 -11.26 -11.67 1.15
C ASN A 120 -11.95 -12.92 1.72
N PRO A 121 -11.71 -13.31 2.99
CA PRO A 121 -12.28 -14.51 3.57
C PRO A 121 -13.82 -14.52 3.69
N PRO A 122 -14.48 -15.70 3.60
CA PRO A 122 -15.93 -15.81 3.71
C PRO A 122 -16.48 -15.19 4.98
N GLU A 123 -15.81 -15.38 6.12
CA GLU A 123 -16.28 -14.88 7.41
C GLU A 123 -16.33 -13.35 7.44
N PHE A 124 -15.43 -12.68 6.71
CA PHE A 124 -15.48 -11.24 6.54
C PHE A 124 -16.62 -10.83 5.60
N PHE A 125 -16.74 -11.49 4.45
CA PHE A 125 -17.74 -11.17 3.44
C PHE A 125 -19.18 -11.44 3.92
N GLU A 126 -19.43 -12.54 4.62
CA GLU A 126 -20.73 -12.88 5.18
C GLU A 126 -21.23 -11.82 6.17
N ARG A 127 -20.31 -11.21 6.91
CA ARG A 127 -20.65 -10.18 7.89
C ARG A 127 -20.83 -8.82 7.24
N HIS A 128 -19.85 -8.38 6.45
CA HIS A 128 -19.77 -7.00 5.96
C HIS A 128 -20.39 -6.83 4.56
N ALA A 129 -20.51 -7.90 3.78
CA ALA A 129 -20.87 -7.88 2.36
C ALA A 129 -20.02 -6.89 1.53
N LYS A 130 -18.73 -6.74 1.90
CA LYS A 130 -17.75 -5.82 1.28
C LYS A 130 -16.61 -6.56 0.61
N LYS A 131 -16.06 -5.94 -0.44
CA LYS A 131 -14.88 -6.42 -1.16
C LYS A 131 -13.59 -6.14 -0.39
N PHE A 132 -13.49 -5.00 0.28
CA PHE A 132 -12.34 -4.63 1.12
C PHE A 132 -12.70 -4.57 2.61
N GLY A 133 -11.70 -4.83 3.45
CA GLY A 133 -11.77 -4.52 4.88
C GLY A 133 -11.12 -3.19 5.25
N ALA A 134 -10.96 -2.96 6.55
CA ALA A 134 -10.20 -1.82 7.04
C ALA A 134 -8.73 -1.92 6.62
N PHE A 135 -8.17 -0.81 6.13
CA PHE A 135 -6.72 -0.69 6.01
C PHE A 135 -6.02 -0.90 7.35
N VAL A 136 -4.91 -1.63 7.29
CA VAL A 136 -3.97 -1.75 8.39
C VAL A 136 -2.58 -1.37 7.89
N ALA A 137 -1.90 -0.47 8.61
CA ALA A 137 -0.56 -0.07 8.25
C ALA A 137 0.47 -1.12 8.70
N PHE A 138 1.40 -1.47 7.81
CA PHE A 138 2.54 -2.33 8.11
C PHE A 138 3.85 -1.54 8.20
N GLY A 139 4.35 -1.34 9.42
CA GLY A 139 5.69 -0.81 9.70
C GLY A 139 6.67 -1.94 9.90
N ALA A 140 7.71 -2.00 9.06
CA ALA A 140 8.73 -3.05 9.12
C ALA A 140 8.14 -4.47 9.16
N GLY A 141 7.04 -4.72 8.44
CA GLY A 141 6.38 -6.01 8.39
C GLY A 141 5.48 -6.33 9.59
N LYS A 142 5.33 -5.40 10.54
CA LYS A 142 4.44 -5.46 11.70
C LYS A 142 3.23 -4.55 11.51
N CYS A 143 2.06 -5.00 11.92
CA CYS A 143 0.89 -4.14 12.05
C CYS A 143 1.10 -3.04 13.08
N THR A 144 0.85 -1.80 12.71
CA THR A 144 1.03 -0.66 13.60
C THR A 144 -0.27 0.01 14.03
N VAL A 145 -1.43 -0.49 13.58
CA VAL A 145 -2.74 0.03 13.98
C VAL A 145 -3.37 -0.80 15.10
N PRO A 146 -4.35 -0.26 15.85
CA PRO A 146 -5.07 -1.03 16.87
C PRO A 146 -5.83 -2.24 16.29
N HIS A 147 -6.09 -3.24 17.14
CA HIS A 147 -6.96 -4.38 16.86
C HIS A 147 -6.55 -5.34 15.73
N CYS A 148 -5.33 -5.28 15.19
CA CYS A 148 -4.93 -6.19 14.12
C CYS A 148 -5.02 -7.67 14.51
N ASP A 149 -4.59 -8.02 15.74
CA ASP A 149 -4.69 -9.39 16.24
C ASP A 149 -6.14 -9.88 16.27
N SER A 150 -7.08 -9.00 16.69
CA SER A 150 -8.51 -9.30 16.71
C SER A 150 -9.11 -9.44 15.32
N LEU A 151 -8.72 -8.56 14.38
CA LEU A 151 -9.12 -8.65 12.98
C LEU A 151 -8.73 -10.01 12.39
N TRP A 152 -7.46 -10.39 12.54
CA TRP A 152 -6.95 -11.61 11.92
C TRP A 152 -7.35 -12.89 12.63
N SER A 153 -7.54 -12.87 13.95
CA SER A 153 -8.12 -14.03 14.65
C SER A 153 -9.56 -14.27 14.18
N THR A 154 -10.32 -13.19 13.96
CA THR A 154 -11.75 -13.28 13.62
C THR A 154 -11.95 -13.65 12.17
N TYR A 155 -11.29 -12.94 11.25
CA TYR A 155 -11.55 -13.05 9.82
C TYR A 155 -10.41 -13.63 9.01
N GLY A 156 -9.23 -13.84 9.60
CA GLY A 156 -8.02 -14.12 8.82
C GLY A 156 -7.47 -12.88 8.12
N PRO A 157 -6.53 -13.03 7.16
CA PRO A 157 -5.82 -11.94 6.51
C PRO A 157 -6.73 -11.19 5.54
N VAL A 158 -7.45 -10.19 6.03
CA VAL A 158 -8.29 -9.31 5.20
C VAL A 158 -7.42 -8.26 4.50
N VAL A 159 -7.50 -8.20 3.17
CA VAL A 159 -7.00 -7.09 2.36
C VAL A 159 -7.88 -5.88 2.59
N GLY A 160 -7.26 -4.80 3.06
CA GLY A 160 -7.93 -3.60 3.49
C GLY A 160 -7.66 -2.40 2.60
N CYS A 161 -8.50 -1.37 2.71
CA CYS A 161 -8.34 -0.11 1.98
C CYS A 161 -8.65 1.12 2.85
N GLN A 162 -8.06 2.26 2.51
CA GLN A 162 -8.31 3.55 3.14
C GLN A 162 -8.02 4.69 2.18
N ALA A 163 -8.88 5.71 2.14
CA ALA A 163 -8.59 6.94 1.41
C ALA A 163 -7.57 7.82 2.14
N ALA A 164 -6.63 8.36 1.37
CA ALA A 164 -5.67 9.36 1.79
C ALA A 164 -6.34 10.74 1.92
N ASP A 165 -5.81 11.58 2.83
CA ASP A 165 -6.33 12.92 3.06
C ASP A 165 -5.76 13.92 2.03
N HIS A 166 -6.65 14.56 1.27
CA HIS A 166 -6.33 15.64 0.33
C HIS A 166 -5.67 16.86 1.01
N LYS A 167 -5.89 17.04 2.31
CA LYS A 167 -5.26 18.13 3.09
C LYS A 167 -3.77 17.92 3.31
N VAL A 168 -3.27 16.69 3.16
CA VAL A 168 -1.83 16.40 3.27
C VAL A 168 -1.16 16.57 1.91
N ALA A 169 -1.74 16.00 0.86
CA ALA A 169 -1.37 16.26 -0.52
C ALA A 169 -2.60 16.07 -1.41
N ASN A 170 -2.85 17.01 -2.31
CA ASN A 170 -4.12 17.11 -3.04
C ASN A 170 -4.10 16.28 -4.34
N TYR A 171 -3.68 15.02 -4.24
CA TYR A 171 -3.74 14.07 -5.34
C TYR A 171 -5.16 13.54 -5.49
N HIS A 172 -5.56 13.29 -6.73
CA HIS A 172 -6.83 12.66 -7.06
C HIS A 172 -6.57 11.47 -8.00
N ALA A 173 -7.28 10.38 -7.77
CA ALA A 173 -7.35 9.28 -8.72
C ALA A 173 -8.04 9.75 -10.01
N LEU A 174 -7.79 9.04 -11.11
CA LEU A 174 -8.45 9.34 -12.40
C LEU A 174 -9.92 8.93 -12.41
N TRP A 175 -10.32 8.10 -11.46
CA TRP A 175 -11.63 7.46 -11.35
C TRP A 175 -12.17 7.60 -9.93
N GLN A 176 -13.47 7.33 -9.77
CA GLN A 176 -14.06 7.18 -8.45
C GLN A 176 -13.42 5.97 -7.76
N THR A 177 -12.98 6.17 -6.51
CA THR A 177 -12.32 5.15 -5.70
C THR A 177 -13.10 4.76 -4.46
N GLN A 178 -14.14 5.53 -4.10
CA GLN A 178 -14.97 5.29 -2.92
C GLN A 178 -16.46 5.38 -3.27
N PRO A 179 -17.35 4.61 -2.61
CA PRO A 179 -18.79 4.72 -2.81
C PRO A 179 -19.32 6.11 -2.44
N SER A 180 -20.27 6.63 -3.21
CA SER A 180 -20.94 7.88 -2.84
C SER A 180 -21.70 7.70 -1.53
N GLY A 181 -21.48 8.62 -0.57
CA GLY A 181 -22.22 8.62 0.71
C GLY A 181 -21.49 7.99 1.90
N THR A 182 -20.32 7.35 1.73
CA THR A 182 -19.49 6.81 2.83
C THR A 182 -18.58 7.85 3.49
N GLY A 183 -18.98 9.13 3.47
CA GLY A 183 -18.19 10.22 4.03
C GLY A 183 -17.08 10.75 3.11
N CYS A 184 -16.99 10.31 1.85
CA CYS A 184 -16.20 10.98 0.82
C CYS A 184 -16.82 12.34 0.46
N SER A 185 -15.98 13.36 0.29
CA SER A 185 -16.40 14.70 -0.15
C SER A 185 -16.05 14.92 -1.63
N GLY A 186 -17.00 15.37 -2.45
CA GLY A 186 -16.75 15.70 -3.86
C GLY A 186 -16.88 14.47 -4.77
N ASP A 187 -15.88 14.26 -5.64
CA ASP A 187 -15.90 13.24 -6.70
C ASP A 187 -15.61 11.81 -6.18
N CYS A 188 -15.32 11.67 -4.87
CA CYS A 188 -14.97 10.39 -4.24
C CYS A 188 -13.82 9.68 -4.96
N ASP A 189 -12.85 10.47 -5.41
CA ASP A 189 -11.66 10.13 -6.17
C ASP A 189 -10.39 10.29 -5.32
N SER A 190 -10.51 10.12 -3.99
CA SER A 190 -9.36 10.20 -3.09
C SER A 190 -8.36 9.08 -3.40
N PRO A 191 -7.05 9.34 -3.25
CA PRO A 191 -6.05 8.30 -3.42
C PRO A 191 -6.26 7.18 -2.42
N ILE A 192 -6.13 5.91 -2.82
CA ILE A 192 -6.36 4.76 -1.95
C ILE A 192 -5.06 4.11 -1.53
N TRP A 193 -4.95 3.85 -0.22
CA TRP A 193 -4.01 2.93 0.39
C TRP A 193 -4.62 1.54 0.52
N TYR A 194 -3.81 0.51 0.29
CA TYR A 194 -4.20 -0.88 0.49
C TYR A 194 -3.20 -1.59 1.42
N SER A 195 -3.71 -2.54 2.18
CA SER A 195 -2.91 -3.38 3.08
C SER A 195 -2.89 -4.82 2.56
N LEU A 196 -1.70 -5.38 2.37
CA LEU A 196 -1.50 -6.78 1.98
C LEU A 196 -0.93 -7.59 3.15
N PRO A 197 -1.78 -8.28 3.95
CA PRO A 197 -1.33 -9.00 5.13
C PRO A 197 -0.49 -10.22 4.74
N GLY A 198 0.68 -10.32 5.35
CA GLY A 198 1.58 -11.45 5.20
C GLY A 198 1.65 -12.28 6.48
N PRO A 199 2.62 -13.20 6.55
CA PRO A 199 2.76 -14.08 7.69
C PRO A 199 3.19 -13.34 8.97
N CYS A 200 2.73 -13.83 10.12
CA CYS A 200 3.07 -13.33 11.45
C CYS A 200 3.13 -11.79 11.56
N PRO A 201 2.03 -11.10 11.24
CA PRO A 201 2.02 -9.65 11.13
C PRO A 201 2.10 -8.91 12.48
N ARG A 202 2.11 -9.61 13.61
CA ARG A 202 2.31 -9.01 14.95
C ARG A 202 3.78 -8.63 15.24
N HIS A 203 4.71 -9.17 14.46
CA HIS A 203 6.15 -9.02 14.64
C HIS A 203 6.81 -8.38 13.43
N GLU A 204 7.84 -7.58 13.70
CA GLU A 204 8.67 -6.94 12.67
C GLU A 204 9.48 -7.98 11.90
N TYR A 205 10.06 -7.57 10.78
CA TYR A 205 10.97 -8.40 10.01
C TYR A 205 12.14 -8.90 10.86
N GLY A 206 12.50 -10.17 10.71
CA GLY A 206 13.56 -10.83 11.47
C GLY A 206 13.17 -11.23 12.90
N ALA A 207 11.98 -10.84 13.37
CA ALA A 207 11.43 -11.22 14.66
C ALA A 207 10.26 -12.23 14.54
N LYS A 208 9.94 -12.68 13.32
CA LYS A 208 8.87 -13.64 13.07
C LYS A 208 9.32 -15.06 13.45
N SER A 209 8.56 -15.72 14.32
CA SER A 209 8.82 -17.11 14.72
C SER A 209 8.04 -18.09 13.84
N ALA A 210 8.51 -19.32 13.72
CA ALA A 210 7.83 -20.36 12.96
C ALA A 210 6.42 -20.65 13.52
N GLU A 211 6.26 -20.61 14.84
CA GLU A 211 4.97 -20.79 15.52
C GLU A 211 4.00 -19.67 15.16
N CYS A 212 4.47 -18.43 15.13
CA CYS A 212 3.63 -17.30 14.76
C CYS A 212 3.20 -17.33 13.30
N VAL A 213 4.10 -17.76 12.40
CA VAL A 213 3.76 -17.94 10.98
C VAL A 213 2.80 -19.12 10.79
N TRP A 214 2.96 -20.18 11.57
CA TRP A 214 2.03 -21.30 11.59
C TRP A 214 0.61 -20.86 11.97
N ASP A 215 0.48 -20.05 13.02
CA ASP A 215 -0.80 -19.54 13.50
C ASP A 215 -1.41 -18.48 12.55
N PHE A 216 -0.55 -17.70 11.89
CA PHE A 216 -0.92 -16.63 10.97
C PHE A 216 -0.09 -16.72 9.68
N PRO A 217 -0.49 -17.57 8.71
CA PRO A 217 0.26 -17.76 7.48
C PRO A 217 0.18 -16.54 6.53
N GLY A 218 -0.78 -15.65 6.73
CA GLY A 218 -0.97 -14.47 5.90
C GLY A 218 -1.80 -14.75 4.66
N GLY A 219 -2.06 -13.72 3.84
CA GLY A 219 -3.00 -13.79 2.73
C GLY A 219 -2.38 -14.06 1.35
N ASP A 220 -1.05 -14.07 1.24
CA ASP A 220 -0.37 -14.27 -0.04
C ASP A 220 -0.48 -15.73 -0.48
N CYS A 221 -1.27 -15.97 -1.53
CA CYS A 221 -1.43 -17.28 -2.15
C CYS A 221 -0.12 -17.84 -2.70
N GLY A 222 0.88 -17.00 -2.99
CA GLY A 222 2.12 -17.41 -3.64
C GLY A 222 1.99 -17.57 -5.15
N LYS A 223 3.13 -17.44 -5.84
CA LYS A 223 3.18 -17.42 -7.30
C LYS A 223 2.70 -18.75 -7.91
N GLY A 224 1.76 -18.65 -8.84
CA GLY A 224 1.25 -19.78 -9.64
C GLY A 224 0.11 -20.55 -8.98
N ASN A 225 -0.31 -20.14 -7.78
CA ASN A 225 -1.49 -20.68 -7.12
C ASN A 225 -2.75 -19.90 -7.54
N GLU A 226 -3.88 -20.58 -7.52
CA GLU A 226 -5.19 -19.95 -7.72
C GLU A 226 -5.64 -19.27 -6.43
N ILE A 227 -6.37 -18.17 -6.57
CA ILE A 227 -6.98 -17.48 -5.44
C ILE A 227 -8.17 -18.28 -4.94
N THR A 228 -8.28 -18.47 -3.62
CA THR A 228 -9.36 -19.26 -3.02
C THR A 228 -10.24 -18.45 -2.09
N GLY A 229 -9.71 -17.38 -1.49
CA GLY A 229 -10.33 -16.66 -0.39
C GLY A 229 -10.15 -17.36 0.96
N ALA A 230 -9.38 -18.44 1.04
CA ALA A 230 -9.04 -19.09 2.31
C ALA A 230 -8.17 -18.17 3.19
N ARG A 231 -8.10 -18.44 4.49
CA ARG A 231 -7.29 -17.64 5.44
C ARG A 231 -5.76 -17.71 5.23
N ASP A 232 -5.30 -18.51 4.27
CA ASP A 232 -3.92 -18.57 3.80
C ASP A 232 -3.75 -18.08 2.34
N CYS A 233 -4.83 -17.67 1.67
CA CYS A 233 -4.84 -17.32 0.26
C CYS A 233 -6.00 -16.36 -0.08
N THR A 234 -5.77 -15.08 0.15
CA THR A 234 -6.72 -13.97 -0.07
C THR A 234 -6.28 -12.99 -1.14
N TYR A 235 -5.01 -13.02 -1.54
CA TYR A 235 -4.52 -12.25 -2.67
C TYR A 235 -3.37 -12.94 -3.41
N LEU A 236 -3.26 -12.60 -4.68
CA LEU A 236 -2.13 -12.92 -5.53
C LEU A 236 -1.58 -11.61 -6.11
N ALA A 237 -0.31 -11.30 -5.83
CA ALA A 237 0.36 -10.12 -6.38
C ALA A 237 1.38 -10.52 -7.45
N GLU A 238 1.12 -10.12 -8.70
CA GLU A 238 1.97 -10.38 -9.84
C GLU A 238 2.69 -9.09 -10.26
N TRP A 239 4.02 -9.13 -10.41
CA TRP A 239 4.75 -7.99 -10.95
C TRP A 239 4.28 -7.64 -12.37
N TYR A 240 4.00 -6.36 -12.61
CA TYR A 240 3.38 -5.86 -13.84
C TYR A 240 4.02 -4.57 -14.36
N GLY A 241 5.33 -4.45 -14.14
CA GLY A 241 6.16 -3.35 -14.61
C GLY A 241 6.67 -2.44 -13.50
N GLU A 242 7.64 -1.59 -13.84
CA GLU A 242 8.15 -0.54 -12.97
C GLU A 242 8.60 0.71 -13.74
N VAL A 243 8.50 1.86 -13.09
CA VAL A 243 9.04 3.15 -13.57
C VAL A 243 10.07 3.64 -12.56
N ARG A 244 11.27 4.00 -13.03
CA ARG A 244 12.29 4.61 -12.15
C ARG A 244 11.94 6.07 -11.94
N LEU A 245 12.19 6.59 -10.74
CA LEU A 245 11.95 8.01 -10.44
C LEU A 245 12.86 8.92 -11.29
N ASP A 246 14.09 8.49 -11.55
CA ASP A 246 15.02 9.25 -12.40
C ASP A 246 14.56 9.30 -13.87
N GLU A 247 13.88 8.23 -14.34
CA GLU A 247 13.24 8.19 -15.66
C GLU A 247 12.03 9.13 -15.71
N LEU A 248 11.25 9.19 -14.63
CA LEU A 248 10.09 10.07 -14.49
C LEU A 248 10.47 11.55 -14.48
N LEU A 249 11.51 11.90 -13.73
CA LEU A 249 11.96 13.28 -13.57
C LEU A 249 12.82 13.74 -14.73
N ASN A 250 13.44 12.80 -15.46
CA ASN A 250 14.20 13.04 -16.68
C ASN A 250 15.14 14.24 -16.55
N PHE A 251 15.96 14.24 -15.50
CA PHE A 251 16.85 15.36 -15.19
C PHE A 251 17.68 15.74 -16.41
N THR A 252 17.61 17.01 -16.79
CA THR A 252 18.34 17.56 -17.93
C THR A 252 18.96 18.89 -17.52
N PHE A 253 20.24 19.09 -17.80
CA PHE A 253 20.89 20.39 -17.56
C PHE A 253 20.50 21.41 -18.63
N SER A 254 20.85 22.68 -18.41
CA SER A 254 20.48 23.81 -19.27
C SER A 254 20.96 23.70 -20.72
N ASP A 255 21.95 22.85 -20.99
CA ASP A 255 22.48 22.53 -22.32
C ASP A 255 21.76 21.35 -23.00
N GLY A 256 20.73 20.78 -22.35
CA GLY A 256 19.96 19.65 -22.84
C GLY A 256 20.62 18.29 -22.62
N VAL A 257 21.73 18.23 -21.88
CA VAL A 257 22.41 16.96 -21.55
C VAL A 257 21.64 16.21 -20.46
N PRO A 258 21.25 14.94 -20.68
CA PRO A 258 20.66 14.11 -19.64
C PRO A 258 21.59 13.98 -18.43
N ALA A 259 21.03 14.11 -17.23
CA ALA A 259 21.74 14.06 -15.97
C ALA A 259 21.30 12.84 -15.17
N THR A 260 22.22 12.24 -14.42
CA THR A 260 21.85 11.27 -13.39
C THR A 260 21.31 11.97 -12.14
N PHE A 261 20.65 11.23 -11.25
CA PHE A 261 20.27 11.78 -9.95
C PHE A 261 21.49 12.26 -9.15
N ALA A 262 22.64 11.59 -9.27
CA ALA A 262 23.88 12.02 -8.63
C ALA A 262 24.39 13.36 -9.19
N ASP A 263 24.27 13.59 -10.50
CA ASP A 263 24.65 14.86 -11.13
C ASP A 263 23.69 15.98 -10.68
N PHE A 264 22.38 15.70 -10.67
CA PHE A 264 21.34 16.60 -10.17
C PHE A 264 21.64 17.07 -8.73
N LEU A 265 21.94 16.14 -7.83
CA LEU A 265 22.29 16.46 -6.44
C LEU A 265 23.61 17.24 -6.33
N SER A 266 24.63 16.84 -7.11
CA SER A 266 25.94 17.53 -7.10
C SER A 266 25.86 18.97 -7.59
N ALA A 267 24.88 19.28 -8.44
CA ALA A 267 24.58 20.65 -8.88
C ALA A 267 23.82 21.48 -7.84
N GLY A 268 23.38 20.87 -6.73
CA GLY A 268 22.54 21.51 -5.71
C GLY A 268 21.03 21.35 -5.96
N GLY A 269 20.63 20.38 -6.79
CA GLY A 269 19.24 20.05 -7.05
C GLY A 269 18.52 19.53 -5.82
N LYS A 270 17.23 19.86 -5.74
CA LYS A 270 16.30 19.36 -4.72
C LYS A 270 15.01 18.95 -5.41
N GLU A 271 14.55 17.73 -5.20
CA GLU A 271 13.32 17.29 -5.85
C GLU A 271 12.10 18.08 -5.35
N TYR A 272 12.09 18.42 -4.05
CA TYR A 272 11.04 19.18 -3.41
C TYR A 272 11.49 19.74 -2.06
N ASP A 273 10.97 20.89 -1.67
CA ASP A 273 11.21 21.55 -0.38
C ASP A 273 9.85 22.02 0.19
N LYS A 274 9.44 21.46 1.34
CA LYS A 274 8.14 21.77 1.96
C LYS A 274 7.96 23.26 2.29
N ALA A 275 9.04 23.98 2.56
CA ALA A 275 8.96 25.39 2.95
C ALA A 275 8.65 26.30 1.77
N THR A 276 9.08 25.92 0.56
CA THR A 276 8.86 26.69 -0.67
C THR A 276 7.78 26.08 -1.56
N ASP A 277 7.35 24.84 -1.29
CA ASP A 277 6.45 24.02 -2.11
C ASP A 277 6.99 23.84 -3.54
N LYS A 278 8.33 23.73 -3.66
CA LYS A 278 9.04 23.68 -4.94
C LYS A 278 10.31 22.85 -4.93
N GLY A 279 10.70 22.34 -6.09
CA GLY A 279 12.02 21.80 -6.36
C GLY A 279 13.06 22.87 -6.73
N VAL A 280 14.30 22.42 -6.89
CA VAL A 280 15.44 23.17 -7.44
C VAL A 280 16.00 22.36 -8.60
N TYR A 281 16.06 22.95 -9.79
CA TYR A 281 16.36 22.30 -11.07
C TYR A 281 15.36 21.24 -11.56
N THR A 282 14.22 21.11 -10.88
CA THR A 282 13.04 20.38 -11.35
C THR A 282 11.79 21.06 -10.78
N ASP A 283 10.71 21.05 -11.54
CA ASP A 283 9.39 21.56 -11.15
C ASP A 283 8.36 20.42 -11.02
N PHE A 284 8.78 19.16 -11.21
CA PHE A 284 7.86 18.04 -11.26
C PHE A 284 7.01 17.93 -9.99
N TRP A 285 7.58 18.22 -8.82
CA TRP A 285 6.90 18.15 -7.52
C TRP A 285 6.35 19.51 -7.03
N ASP A 286 6.40 20.58 -7.82
CA ASP A 286 5.92 21.91 -7.38
C ASP A 286 4.40 21.95 -7.15
N GLY A 287 3.94 22.42 -6.00
CA GLY A 287 2.50 22.52 -5.72
C GLY A 287 1.90 21.20 -5.26
N VAL A 288 2.16 20.82 -4.00
CA VAL A 288 1.61 19.60 -3.38
C VAL A 288 0.09 19.65 -3.19
N HIS A 289 -0.48 20.84 -3.08
CA HIS A 289 -1.92 21.06 -2.93
C HIS A 289 -2.63 21.48 -4.23
N ASP A 290 -1.90 21.57 -5.35
CA ASP A 290 -2.47 21.85 -6.65
C ASP A 290 -3.04 20.56 -7.28
N LYS A 291 -4.37 20.50 -7.40
CA LYS A 291 -5.11 19.35 -7.97
C LYS A 291 -4.69 19.05 -9.42
N ASP A 292 -4.48 20.08 -10.24
CA ASP A 292 -4.14 19.91 -11.65
C ASP A 292 -2.69 19.43 -11.79
N ALA A 293 -1.77 19.96 -10.98
CA ALA A 293 -0.39 19.46 -10.92
C ALA A 293 -0.34 18.01 -10.45
N GLY A 294 -1.11 17.65 -9.41
CA GLY A 294 -1.26 16.27 -8.92
C GLY A 294 -1.73 15.32 -10.02
N ARG A 295 -2.78 15.71 -10.76
CA ARG A 295 -3.31 14.95 -11.90
C ARG A 295 -2.27 14.79 -13.02
N GLN A 296 -1.53 15.84 -13.35
CA GLN A 296 -0.48 15.76 -14.38
C GLN A 296 0.62 14.75 -14.02
N ARG A 297 0.99 14.65 -12.73
CA ARG A 297 1.96 13.64 -12.26
C ARG A 297 1.44 12.21 -12.40
N VAL A 298 0.17 11.99 -12.04
CA VAL A 298 -0.51 10.68 -12.21
C VAL A 298 -0.45 10.27 -13.69
N GLU A 299 -0.82 11.19 -14.58
CA GLU A 299 -0.79 10.94 -16.03
C GLU A 299 0.63 10.72 -16.57
N ALA A 300 1.63 11.44 -16.06
CA ALA A 300 3.03 11.25 -16.45
C ALA A 300 3.52 9.82 -16.14
N VAL A 301 3.21 9.30 -14.95
CA VAL A 301 3.58 7.94 -14.57
C VAL A 301 2.79 6.91 -15.38
N ARG A 302 1.48 7.12 -15.57
CA ARG A 302 0.62 6.26 -16.40
C ARG A 302 1.15 6.16 -17.83
N TYR A 303 1.55 7.29 -18.42
CA TYR A 303 2.15 7.35 -19.75
C TYR A 303 3.48 6.58 -19.84
N LEU A 304 4.35 6.68 -18.83
CA LEU A 304 5.59 5.92 -18.79
C LEU A 304 5.35 4.41 -18.69
N PHE A 305 4.40 3.96 -17.86
CA PHE A 305 4.01 2.55 -17.83
C PHE A 305 3.50 2.07 -19.20
N GLN A 306 2.65 2.85 -19.86
CA GLN A 306 2.13 2.52 -21.19
C GLN A 306 3.26 2.41 -22.22
N ARG A 307 4.21 3.35 -22.22
CA ARG A 307 5.36 3.33 -23.13
C ARG A 307 6.30 2.17 -22.90
N LYS A 308 6.61 1.88 -21.64
CA LYS A 308 7.61 0.87 -21.25
C LYS A 308 7.05 -0.54 -21.31
N TYR A 309 5.75 -0.69 -21.04
CA TYR A 309 5.03 -1.97 -21.03
C TYR A 309 3.79 -1.94 -21.91
N PRO A 310 3.92 -1.74 -23.24
CA PRO A 310 2.79 -1.54 -24.14
C PRO A 310 1.89 -2.79 -24.30
N ARG A 311 2.34 -3.95 -23.82
CA ARG A 311 1.57 -5.20 -23.82
C ARG A 311 0.66 -5.34 -22.58
N TYR A 312 0.90 -4.54 -21.56
CA TYR A 312 0.10 -4.55 -20.34
C TYR A 312 -1.00 -3.49 -20.48
N PRO A 313 -2.24 -3.81 -20.10
CA PRO A 313 -3.29 -2.80 -20.01
C PRO A 313 -2.80 -1.59 -19.21
N THR A 314 -3.14 -0.40 -19.69
CA THR A 314 -2.79 0.85 -18.98
C THR A 314 -3.64 0.98 -17.71
N GLU A 315 -4.86 0.46 -17.78
CA GLU A 315 -5.83 0.35 -16.69
C GLU A 315 -6.30 -1.10 -16.60
N MET A 316 -6.57 -1.56 -15.39
CA MET A 316 -7.49 -2.68 -15.18
C MET A 316 -8.89 -2.14 -14.89
N GLN A 317 -9.88 -3.00 -14.63
CA GLN A 317 -11.25 -2.60 -14.25
C GLN A 317 -11.31 -1.87 -12.90
N GLU A 318 -10.40 -0.93 -12.66
CA GLU A 318 -10.28 -0.05 -11.49
C GLU A 318 -11.57 0.76 -11.26
N THR A 319 -12.44 0.86 -12.26
CA THR A 319 -13.70 1.59 -12.19
C THR A 319 -14.86 0.81 -11.57
N GLU A 320 -14.75 -0.50 -11.35
CA GLU A 320 -15.86 -1.32 -10.83
C GLU A 320 -15.73 -1.69 -9.35
N VAL A 321 -14.52 -1.65 -8.78
CA VAL A 321 -14.30 -2.03 -7.37
C VAL A 321 -13.81 -0.82 -6.58
N LEU A 322 -14.70 -0.32 -5.72
CA LEU A 322 -14.44 0.80 -4.85
C LEU A 322 -13.88 0.31 -3.50
N CYS A 323 -13.14 1.17 -2.81
CA CYS A 323 -12.83 1.01 -1.41
C CYS A 323 -14.13 1.16 -0.60
N ASP A 324 -14.80 0.02 -0.38
CA ASP A 324 -16.21 -0.06 0.05
C ASP A 324 -16.41 -0.33 1.54
N PHE A 325 -15.31 -0.46 2.29
CA PHE A 325 -15.35 -0.62 3.74
C PHE A 325 -15.86 0.65 4.42
N ASP A 326 -16.96 0.53 5.16
CA ASP A 326 -17.68 1.64 5.78
C ASP A 326 -17.65 1.62 7.31
N GLY A 327 -16.98 0.63 7.92
CA GLY A 327 -16.69 0.60 9.34
C GLY A 327 -16.91 -0.76 9.99
N TRP A 328 -16.60 -0.83 11.28
CA TRP A 328 -16.84 -2.00 12.12
C TRP A 328 -18.22 -1.95 12.73
N GLU A 329 -18.83 -3.11 12.94
CA GLU A 329 -20.08 -3.21 13.68
C GLU A 329 -19.83 -3.01 15.18
N GLY A 330 -20.83 -2.46 15.89
CA GLY A 330 -20.75 -2.28 17.33
C GLY A 330 -20.49 -3.59 18.08
N GLY A 331 -19.42 -3.64 18.87
CA GLY A 331 -19.07 -4.81 19.68
C GLY A 331 -18.27 -5.88 18.95
N GLU A 332 -17.94 -5.68 17.66
CA GLU A 332 -17.24 -6.66 16.81
C GLU A 332 -15.88 -7.12 17.40
N PHE A 333 -15.19 -6.24 18.12
CA PHE A 333 -13.91 -6.56 18.79
C PHE A 333 -13.92 -6.30 20.31
N SER A 334 -15.09 -6.19 20.94
CA SER A 334 -15.20 -6.07 22.41
C SER A 334 -14.91 -7.41 23.10
N PRO A 335 -14.34 -7.41 24.32
CA PRO A 335 -13.24 -8.30 24.67
C PRO A 335 -13.65 -9.77 24.78
N ILE A 336 -12.79 -10.65 24.25
CA ILE A 336 -12.73 -12.06 24.63
C ILE A 336 -12.57 -12.09 26.17
N PRO A 337 -13.46 -12.75 26.93
CA PRO A 337 -13.29 -12.86 28.37
C PRO A 337 -11.93 -13.49 28.69
N ALA A 338 -11.15 -12.83 29.54
CA ALA A 338 -9.88 -13.38 30.02
C ALA A 338 -10.13 -14.77 30.62
N PRO A 339 -9.33 -15.80 30.28
CA PRO A 339 -9.49 -17.11 30.88
C PRO A 339 -9.18 -16.99 32.39
N GLY A 340 -10.22 -17.11 33.23
CA GLY A 340 -10.06 -17.17 34.69
C GLY A 340 -10.87 -16.18 35.54
N SER A 341 -12.07 -15.78 35.13
CA SER A 341 -13.04 -15.17 36.07
C SER A 341 -14.28 -16.05 36.22
N GLN A 342 -14.18 -17.06 37.08
CA GLN A 342 -15.28 -17.57 37.89
C GLN A 342 -14.98 -17.29 39.35
#